data_AF-A0A800IFV0-F1
#
_entry.id   AF-A0A800IFV0-F1
#
_cell.length_a   1.000
_cell.length_b   1.000
_cell.length_c   1.000
_cell.angle_alpha   90.00
_cell.angle_beta   90.00
_cell.angle_gamma   90.00
#
_symmetry.space_group_name_H-M   'P 1'
#
loop_
_entity.id
_entity.type
_entity.pdbx_description
1 polymer ?
#
loop_
_entity_poly.entity_id
_entity_poly.type
_entity_poly.pdbx_seq_one_letter_code
_entity_poly.pdbx_strand_id
1 'polypeptide(L)' 'MTNNAEQFLSNNNINFVLAQFVDIHGVAKTKSVPAANLTDVVNNGAGFAGFAVNGLG' A
#
# COMPACT_ATOMS: atom_id res chain seq x y z
N MET A 1 -18.90 0.73 11.65
CA MET A 1 -18.66 -0.56 10.96
C MET A 1 -17.18 -0.85 11.12
N THR A 2 -16.80 -1.85 11.91
CA THR A 2 -15.39 -2.27 11.97
C THR A 2 -14.99 -2.82 10.61
N ASN A 3 -13.96 -2.24 10.01
CA ASN A 3 -13.47 -2.60 8.69
C ASN A 3 -12.90 -4.03 8.75
N ASN A 4 -13.48 -4.96 7.98
CA ASN A 4 -13.05 -6.37 7.93
C ASN A 4 -11.53 -6.51 7.68
N ALA A 5 -10.93 -5.58 6.95
CA ALA A 5 -9.49 -5.60 6.68
C ALA A 5 -8.64 -5.31 7.94
N GLU A 6 -8.99 -4.29 8.72
CA GLU A 6 -8.24 -3.95 9.95
C GLU A 6 -8.36 -5.06 10.99
N GLN A 7 -9.54 -5.67 11.10
CA GLN A 7 -9.75 -6.83 11.97
C GLN A 7 -8.94 -8.04 11.50
N PHE A 8 -8.89 -8.30 10.19
CA PHE A 8 -8.03 -9.34 9.62
C PHE A 8 -6.55 -9.12 9.96
N LEU A 9 -6.04 -7.90 9.78
CA LEU A 9 -4.65 -7.57 10.08
C LEU A 9 -4.32 -7.79 11.55
N SER A 10 -5.19 -7.31 12.46
CA SER A 10 -5.04 -7.49 13.90
C SER A 10 -5.05 -8.97 14.30
N ASN A 11 -6.05 -9.74 13.84
CA ASN A 11 -6.19 -11.16 14.16
C ASN A 11 -5.00 -12.01 13.71
N ASN A 12 -4.30 -11.57 12.65
CA ASN A 12 -3.15 -12.27 12.09
C ASN A 12 -1.80 -11.65 12.48
N ASN A 13 -1.78 -10.70 13.42
CA ASN A 13 -0.57 -10.01 13.87
C ASN A 13 0.24 -9.37 12.72
N ILE A 14 -0.45 -8.81 11.71
CA ILE A 14 0.19 -8.15 10.58
C ILE A 14 0.48 -6.69 10.93
N ASN A 15 1.77 -6.37 11.04
CA ASN A 15 2.25 -5.04 11.42
C ASN A 15 2.46 -4.10 10.23
N PHE A 16 2.62 -4.64 9.02
CA PHE A 16 2.88 -3.88 7.80
C PHE A 16 2.10 -4.44 6.62
N VAL A 17 1.64 -3.55 5.74
CA VAL A 17 1.08 -3.90 4.45
C VAL A 17 1.88 -3.27 3.34
N LEU A 18 1.78 -3.83 2.13
CA LEU A 18 2.46 -3.33 0.96
C LEU A 18 1.47 -2.56 0.09
N ALA A 19 1.61 -1.25 0.03
CA ALA A 19 0.99 -0.48 -1.04
C ALA A 19 1.76 -0.80 -2.33
N GLN A 20 1.12 -1.36 -3.34
CA GLN A 20 1.79 -1.86 -4.54
C GLN A 20 1.02 -1.49 -5.81
N PHE A 21 1.76 -1.24 -6.88
CA PHE A 21 1.26 -1.17 -8.25
C PHE A 21 2.28 -1.80 -9.21
N VAL A 22 1.88 -1.95 -10.47
CA VAL A 22 2.73 -2.47 -11.55
C VAL A 22 2.95 -1.35 -12.56
N ASP A 23 4.21 -1.09 -12.91
CA ASP A 23 4.53 -0.09 -13.95
C ASP A 23 4.29 -0.64 -15.36
N ILE A 24 4.47 0.21 -16.37
CA ILE A 24 4.22 -0.13 -17.78
C ILE A 24 5.11 -1.26 -18.32
N HIS A 25 6.21 -1.57 -17.61
CA HIS A 25 7.14 -2.65 -17.97
C HIS A 25 6.82 -3.95 -17.21
N GLY A 26 5.73 -3.99 -16.45
CA GLY A 26 5.32 -5.15 -15.68
C GLY A 26 6.07 -5.30 -14.34
N VAL A 27 6.82 -4.28 -13.90
CA VAL A 27 7.59 -4.36 -12.65
C VAL A 27 6.73 -3.94 -11.47
N ALA A 28 6.64 -4.79 -10.45
CA ALA A 28 5.99 -4.47 -9.19
C ALA A 28 6.79 -3.41 -8.41
N LYS A 29 6.14 -2.29 -8.09
CA LYS A 29 6.68 -1.22 -7.23
C LYS A 29 5.90 -1.20 -5.94
N THR A 30 6.60 -1.12 -4.81
CA THR A 30 5.95 -1.21 -3.50
C THR A 30 6.50 -0.26 -2.46
N LYS A 31 5.66 0.09 -1.49
CA LYS A 31 5.99 0.81 -0.27
C LYS A 31 5.45 0.02 0.91
N SER A 32 6.33 -0.33 1.84
CA SER A 32 5.92 -0.88 3.14
C SER A 32 5.31 0.24 3.98
N VAL A 33 4.09 0.01 4.46
CA VAL A 33 3.34 0.95 5.29
C VAL A 33 2.87 0.23 6.55
N PRO A 34 2.90 0.89 7.72
CA PRO A 34 2.33 0.29 8.94
C PRO A 34 0.85 -0.06 8.72
N ALA A 35 0.42 -1.21 9.21
CA ALA A 35 -0.97 -1.67 9.12
C ALA A 35 -1.96 -0.66 9.75
N ALA A 36 -1.50 0.08 10.77
CA ALA A 36 -2.27 1.15 11.41
C ALA A 36 -2.66 2.30 10.47
N ASN A 37 -1.94 2.48 9.35
CA ASN A 37 -2.22 3.51 8.35
C ASN A 37 -3.03 2.99 7.14
N LEU A 38 -3.62 1.79 7.23
CA LEU A 38 -4.37 1.20 6.11
C LEU A 38 -5.46 2.14 5.59
N THR A 39 -6.25 2.72 6.50
CA THR A 39 -7.37 3.61 6.13
C THR A 39 -6.89 4.86 5.39
N ASP A 40 -5.75 5.44 5.79
CA ASP A 40 -5.15 6.58 5.07
C ASP A 40 -4.70 6.19 3.66
N VAL A 41 -4.08 5.01 3.52
CA VAL A 41 -3.60 4.50 2.23
C VAL A 41 -4.76 4.19 1.29
N VAL A 42 -5.88 3.66 1.79
CA VAL A 42 -7.07 3.37 0.98
C VAL A 42 -7.75 4.66 0.52
N ASN A 43 -7.88 5.65 1.40
CA ASN A 43 -8.64 6.87 1.08
C ASN A 43 -7.82 7.92 0.32
N ASN A 44 -6.54 8.07 0.66
CA ASN A 44 -5.67 9.14 0.14
C ASN A 44 -4.53 8.62 -0.75
N GLY A 45 -4.28 7.30 -0.76
CA GLY A 45 -3.18 6.69 -1.47
C GLY A 45 -1.85 6.70 -0.70
N ALA A 46 -0.89 5.90 -1.16
CA ALA A 46 0.49 5.93 -0.69
C ALA A 46 1.36 6.72 -1.67
N GLY A 47 2.03 7.77 -1.19
CA GLY A 47 2.93 8.57 -2.04
C GLY A 47 4.17 7.80 -2.50
N PHE A 48 4.43 7.83 -3.81
CA PHE A 48 5.64 7.36 -4.49
C PHE A 48 6.31 8.53 -5.24
N ALA A 49 7.64 8.56 -5.29
CA ALA A 49 8.35 9.50 -6.15
C ALA A 49 8.21 9.04 -7.60
N GLY A 50 7.42 9.75 -8.42
CA GLY A 50 7.10 9.37 -9.80
C GLY A 50 8.33 9.16 -10.69
N PHE A 51 9.41 9.91 -10.48
CA PHE A 51 10.67 9.75 -11.22
C PHE A 51 11.39 8.42 -10.93
N ALA A 52 11.16 7.81 -9.77
CA ALA A 52 11.69 6.48 -9.44
C ALA A 52 10.88 5.34 -10.12
N VAL A 53 9.81 5.69 -10.84
CA VAL A 53 8.95 4.76 -11.57
C VAL A 53 9.21 4.95 -13.06
N ASN A 54 9.79 3.92 -13.69
CA ASN A 54 10.08 3.97 -15.12
C ASN A 54 8.76 4.01 -15.91
N GLY A 55 8.52 5.10 -16.65
CA GLY A 55 7.33 5.26 -17.49
C GLY A 55 6.16 6.05 -16.91
N LEU A 56 6.30 6.73 -15.76
CA LEU A 56 5.31 7.70 -15.24
C LEU A 56 5.76 9.17 -15.39
N GLY A 57 6.56 9.46 -16.42
CA GLY A 57 7.02 10.81 -16.77
C GLY A 57 6.14 11.48 -17.81
#